data_AF-R1CYY4-F1
#
_entry.id   AF-R1CYY4-F1
#
_cell.length_a   1.000
_cell.length_b   1.000
_cell.length_c   1.000
_cell.angle_alpha   90.00
_cell.angle_beta   90.00
_cell.angle_gamma   90.00
#
_symmetry.space_group_name_H-M   'P 1'
#
loop_
_entity.id
_entity.type
_entity.pdbx_description
1 polymer ?
#
loop_
_entity_poly.entity_id
_entity_poly.type
_entity_poly.pdbx_seq_one_letter_code
_entity_poly.pdbx_strand_id
1 'polypeptide(L)'
;MPDENVTEGLSGSKDGEAARQKMQIKSFTAWVNLHLKQAGMAVENLKTDFGDGIKLLRLVEIISEEELGKYNQNPVSKFQKVENLNIPL
;
A
#
# COMPACT_ATOMS: atom_id res chain seq x y z
N MET A 1 10.72 -3.53 53.83
CA MET A 1 9.53 -2.75 53.43
C MET A 1 9.84 -1.28 53.61
N PRO A 2 9.36 -0.36 52.75
CA PRO A 2 9.17 -0.41 51.28
C PRO A 2 9.93 0.82 50.64
N ASP A 3 10.02 1.11 49.34
CA ASP A 3 9.04 1.04 48.25
C ASP A 3 9.65 0.59 46.91
N GLU A 4 9.02 -0.43 46.32
CA GLU A 4 8.93 -0.65 44.88
C GLU A 4 8.11 0.48 44.25
N ASN A 5 8.74 1.38 43.47
CA ASN A 5 8.15 1.85 42.22
C ASN A 5 9.21 2.58 41.37
N VAL A 6 9.94 1.84 40.55
CA VAL A 6 10.65 2.40 39.38
C VAL A 6 10.18 1.64 38.15
N THR A 7 8.87 1.67 37.92
CA THR A 7 8.27 1.12 36.69
C THR A 7 7.17 2.05 36.20
N GLU A 8 7.50 3.30 35.85
CA GLU A 8 6.57 4.11 35.06
C GLU A 8 7.32 5.28 34.40
N GLY A 9 7.48 5.22 33.07
CA GLY A 9 7.96 6.40 32.35
C GLY A 9 8.67 6.20 31.01
N LEU A 10 8.26 5.28 30.14
CA LEU A 10 8.57 5.35 28.70
C LEU A 10 7.36 4.90 27.87
N SER A 11 6.20 5.49 28.14
CA SER A 11 5.08 5.47 27.20
C SER A 11 5.36 6.54 26.14
N GLY A 12 6.03 6.19 25.06
CA GLY A 12 6.14 7.05 23.88
C GLY A 12 4.74 7.46 23.41
N SER A 13 4.49 8.76 23.25
CA SER A 13 3.18 9.29 22.85
C SER A 13 2.69 8.64 21.56
N LYS A 14 1.62 7.84 21.66
CA LYS A 14 0.92 7.21 20.53
C LYS A 14 0.55 8.20 19.43
N ASP A 15 0.36 9.47 19.78
CA ASP A 15 0.03 10.56 18.86
C ASP A 15 1.14 10.85 17.84
N GLY A 16 2.41 10.73 18.26
CA GLY A 16 3.56 10.96 17.38
C GLY A 16 3.72 9.85 16.34
N GLU A 17 3.45 8.61 16.72
CA GLU A 17 3.52 7.47 15.80
C GLU A 17 2.38 7.51 14.78
N ALA A 18 1.15 7.78 15.24
CA ALA A 18 -0.02 7.90 14.36
C ALA A 18 0.14 9.02 13.32
N ALA A 19 0.72 10.16 13.71
CA ALA A 19 1.01 11.27 12.79
C ALA A 19 2.03 10.87 11.71
N ARG A 20 3.09 10.16 12.09
CA ARG A 20 4.14 9.68 11.16
C ARG A 20 3.59 8.65 10.19
N GLN A 21 2.78 7.70 10.66
CA GLN A 21 2.10 6.72 9.81
C GLN A 21 1.18 7.41 8.81
N LYS A 22 0.38 8.39 9.26
CA LYS A 22 -0.51 9.16 8.37
C LYS A 22 0.27 9.93 7.30
N MET A 23 1.42 10.49 7.66
CA MET A 23 2.30 11.18 6.70
C MET A 23 2.89 10.21 5.68
N GLN A 24 3.37 9.04 6.11
CA GLN A 24 3.88 8.00 5.21
C GLN A 24 2.82 7.52 4.23
N ILE A 25 1.60 7.23 4.71
CA ILE A 25 0.49 6.82 3.86
C ILE A 25 0.19 7.88 2.81
N LYS A 26 0.13 9.17 3.20
CA LYS A 26 -0.10 10.27 2.26
C LYS A 26 1.01 10.38 1.21
N SER A 27 2.27 10.38 1.64
CA SER A 27 3.40 10.49 0.72
C SER A 27 3.44 9.31 -0.26
N PHE A 28 3.20 8.09 0.23
CA PHE A 28 3.18 6.91 -0.61
C PHE A 28 1.97 6.91 -1.57
N THR A 29 0.80 7.34 -1.11
CA THR A 29 -0.38 7.52 -1.99
C THR A 29 -0.12 8.53 -3.10
N ALA A 30 0.52 9.66 -2.77
CA ALA A 30 0.90 10.66 -3.77
C ALA A 30 1.91 10.11 -4.78
N TRP A 31 2.89 9.33 -4.32
CA TRP A 31 3.88 8.68 -5.19
C TRP A 31 3.25 7.65 -6.13
N VAL A 32 2.34 6.81 -5.61
CA VAL A 32 1.58 5.86 -6.45
C VAL A 32 0.75 6.60 -7.50
N ASN A 33 0.05 7.66 -7.09
CA ASN A 33 -0.77 8.45 -8.02
C ASN A 33 0.06 9.19 -9.07
N LEU A 34 1.29 9.60 -8.75
CA LEU A 34 2.19 10.21 -9.73
C LEU A 34 2.49 9.25 -10.90
N HIS A 35 2.69 7.97 -10.59
CA HIS A 35 2.95 6.93 -11.60
C HIS A 35 1.67 6.53 -12.33
N LEU A 36 0.60 6.22 -11.59
CA LEU A 36 -0.67 5.78 -12.17
C LEU A 36 -1.36 6.84 -13.03
N LYS A 37 -1.07 8.13 -12.82
CA LYS A 37 -1.58 9.22 -13.66
C LYS A 37 -1.22 9.03 -15.14
N GLN A 38 -0.06 8.44 -15.44
CA GLN A 38 0.37 8.14 -16.81
C GLN A 38 -0.52 7.09 -17.48
N ALA A 39 -1.14 6.21 -16.68
CA ALA A 39 -2.09 5.19 -17.12
C ALA A 39 -3.56 5.63 -17.01
N GLY A 40 -3.83 6.89 -16.64
CA GLY A 40 -5.20 7.38 -16.39
C GLY A 40 -5.87 6.74 -15.17
N MET A 41 -5.07 6.17 -14.25
CA MET A 41 -5.55 5.52 -13.03
C MET A 41 -5.20 6.35 -11.79
N ALA A 42 -5.96 6.16 -10.71
CA ALA A 42 -5.70 6.75 -9.42
C ALA A 42 -6.12 5.82 -8.28
N VAL A 43 -5.53 6.03 -7.11
CA VAL A 43 -5.86 5.38 -5.84
C VAL A 43 -6.20 6.43 -4.78
N GLU A 44 -7.23 6.15 -4.01
CA GLU A 44 -7.61 6.88 -2.79
C GLU A 44 -7.20 6.11 -1.54
N ASN A 45 -7.33 4.79 -1.57
CA ASN A 45 -7.01 3.91 -0.45
C ASN A 45 -6.14 2.73 -0.90
N LEU A 46 -4.86 2.82 -0.54
CA LEU A 46 -3.85 1.80 -0.84
C LEU A 46 -4.21 0.39 -0.37
N LYS A 47 -5.07 0.22 0.66
CA LYS A 47 -5.45 -1.11 1.14
C LYS A 47 -6.52 -1.77 0.27
N THR A 48 -7.41 -0.99 -0.32
CA THR A 48 -8.57 -1.49 -1.07
C THR A 48 -8.35 -1.42 -2.57
N ASP A 49 -7.66 -0.39 -3.03
CA ASP A 49 -7.63 -0.05 -4.46
C ASP A 49 -6.66 -0.92 -5.27
N PHE A 50 -5.76 -1.62 -4.59
CA PHE A 50 -4.93 -2.68 -5.16
C PHE A 50 -5.58 -4.07 -5.09
N GLY A 51 -6.76 -4.21 -4.48
CA GLY A 51 -7.35 -5.53 -4.20
C GLY A 51 -7.77 -6.35 -5.43
N ASP A 52 -7.84 -5.75 -6.61
CA ASP A 52 -8.09 -6.42 -7.89
C ASP A 52 -6.80 -6.77 -8.67
N GLY A 53 -5.65 -6.32 -8.17
CA GLY A 53 -4.33 -6.50 -8.78
C GLY A 53 -4.05 -5.60 -9.99
N ILE A 54 -5.04 -4.94 -10.60
CA ILE A 54 -4.84 -4.18 -11.85
C ILE A 54 -3.94 -2.98 -11.62
N LYS A 55 -4.28 -2.16 -10.61
CA LYS A 55 -3.49 -0.96 -10.31
C LYS A 55 -2.10 -1.32 -9.78
N LEU A 56 -1.96 -2.48 -9.13
CA LEU A 56 -0.68 -2.96 -8.61
C LEU A 56 0.23 -3.36 -9.78
N LEU A 57 -0.28 -4.19 -10.69
CA LEU A 57 0.41 -4.59 -11.90
C LEU A 57 0.85 -3.37 -12.70
N ARG A 58 -0.06 -2.41 -12.91
CA ARG A 58 0.26 -1.21 -13.67
C ARG A 58 1.32 -0.34 -13.00
N LEU A 59 1.27 -0.22 -11.67
CA LEU A 59 2.31 0.46 -10.91
C LEU A 59 3.67 -0.23 -11.11
N VAL A 60 3.70 -1.56 -11.00
CA VAL A 60 4.93 -2.35 -11.13
C VAL A 60 5.52 -2.23 -12.54
N GLU A 61 4.72 -2.34 -13.61
CA GLU A 61 5.18 -2.11 -14.99
C GLU A 61 5.84 -0.73 -15.18
N ILE A 62 5.25 0.32 -14.59
CA ILE A 62 5.77 1.70 -14.74
C ILE A 62 7.09 1.87 -14.01
N ILE A 63 7.27 1.24 -12.84
CA ILE A 63 8.49 1.41 -12.02
C ILE A 63 9.62 0.46 -12.43
N SER A 64 9.29 -0.73 -12.96
CA SER A 64 10.29 -1.67 -13.46
C SER A 64 10.70 -1.36 -14.90
N GLU A 65 9.91 -0.56 -15.62
CA GLU A 65 10.05 -0.33 -17.06
C GLU A 65 9.96 -1.65 -17.87
N GLU A 66 9.30 -2.67 -17.31
CA GLU A 66 9.12 -3.99 -17.92
C GLU A 66 7.63 -4.34 -18.07
N GLU A 67 7.29 -5.07 -19.12
CA GLU A 67 5.93 -5.59 -19.31
C GLU A 67 5.74 -6.90 -18.52
N LEU A 68 4.75 -6.94 -17.62
CA LEU A 68 4.45 -8.10 -16.76
C LEU A 68 3.68 -9.23 -17.49
N GLY A 69 3.53 -9.12 -18.81
CA GLY A 69 2.82 -10.10 -19.61
C GLY A 69 1.30 -10.05 -19.46
N LYS A 70 0.62 -11.17 -19.72
CA LYS A 70 -0.85 -11.23 -19.73
C LYS A 70 -1.42 -11.37 -18.32
N TYR A 71 -2.24 -10.42 -17.93
CA TYR A 71 -3.06 -10.45 -16.72
C TYR A 71 -4.56 -10.30 -17.04
N ASN A 72 -5.43 -10.64 -16.07
CA ASN A 72 -6.87 -10.53 -16.24
C ASN A 72 -7.29 -9.06 -16.15
N GLN A 73 -7.60 -8.39 -17.26
CA GLN A 73 -7.93 -6.94 -17.27
C GLN A 73 -9.25 -6.57 -16.59
N ASN A 74 -10.18 -7.53 -16.48
CA ASN A 74 -11.47 -7.37 -15.77
C ASN A 74 -11.69 -8.55 -14.81
N PRO A 75 -11.01 -8.59 -13.65
CA PRO A 75 -11.06 -9.72 -12.74
C PRO A 75 -12.38 -9.69 -11.93
N VAL A 76 -13.34 -10.53 -12.31
CA VAL A 76 -14.65 -10.65 -11.64
C VAL A 76 -14.58 -11.65 -10.49
N SER A 77 -13.90 -12.77 -10.70
CA SER A 77 -13.75 -13.83 -9.69
C SER A 77 -12.63 -13.50 -8.69
N LYS A 78 -12.81 -13.90 -7.43
CA LYS A 78 -11.74 -13.86 -6.41
C LYS A 78 -10.47 -14.57 -6.89
N PHE A 79 -10.62 -15.65 -7.64
CA PHE A 79 -9.50 -16.40 -8.20
C PHE A 79 -8.68 -15.52 -9.17
N GLN A 80 -9.34 -14.85 -10.13
CA GLN A 80 -8.66 -13.95 -11.09
C GLN A 80 -7.97 -12.77 -10.41
N LYS A 81 -8.57 -12.23 -9.34
CA LYS A 81 -7.94 -11.16 -8.54
C LYS A 81 -6.66 -11.65 -7.87
N VAL A 82 -6.70 -12.85 -7.28
CA VAL A 82 -5.52 -13.46 -6.64
C VAL A 82 -4.44 -13.79 -7.66
N GLU A 83 -4.80 -14.30 -8.85
CA GLU A 83 -3.85 -14.50 -9.94
C GLU A 83 -3.13 -13.21 -10.31
N ASN A 84 -3.88 -12.11 -10.51
CA ASN A 84 -3.30 -10.80 -10.81
C ASN A 84 -2.35 -10.30 -9.70
N LEU A 85 -2.69 -10.57 -8.43
CA LEU A 85 -1.87 -10.18 -7.28
C LEU A 85 -0.58 -11.01 -7.14
N ASN A 86 -0.55 -12.21 -7.71
CA ASN A 86 0.61 -13.10 -7.64
C ASN A 86 1.61 -12.88 -8.78
N ILE A 87 1.25 -12.17 -9.85
CA ILE A 87 2.15 -11.90 -10.98
C ILE A 87 3.35 -10.99 -10.60
N PRO A 88 3.18 -9.93 -9.78
CA PRO A 88 4.29 -9.09 -9.36
C PRO A 88 5.22 -9.71 -8.30
N LEU A 89 4.90 -10.91 -7.79
CA LEU A 89 5.60 -11.62 -6.71
C LEU A 89 6.38 -12.81 -7.25
#